data_AF-A0A7K1T9J4-F1
#
_entry.id   AF-A0A7K1T9J4-F1
#
_cell.length_a   1.000
_cell.length_b   1.000
_cell.length_c   1.000
_cell.angle_alpha   90.00
_cell.angle_beta   90.00
_cell.angle_gamma   90.00
#
_symmetry.space_group_name_H-M   'P 1'
#
loop_
_entity.id
_entity.type
_entity.pdbx_description
1 polymer ?
#
loop_
_entity_poly.entity_id
_entity_poly.type
_entity_poly.pdbx_seq_one_letter_code
_entity_poly.pdbx_strand_id
1 'polypeptide(L)'
;MKGIPITASVLLFCSLSVNVCYGQRHNKIYEATFDSSLKAHVLIDKASFTKYVLDTARVYITAVDSSGRQLWKTHPREANKLEPYRTSKPIIWRFYFDNFSPDDYISKKEKRKKLKNGTLDKGREVIWIVYNNSQLGFVDKRTGEFTLLFQL
;
A
#
# COMPACT_ATOMS: atom_id res chain seq x y z
N MET A 1 -68.67 7.86 42.08
CA MET A 1 -68.77 8.25 40.66
C MET A 1 -67.40 8.78 40.27
N LYS A 2 -66.52 7.98 39.64
CA LYS A 2 -66.36 7.78 38.18
C LYS A 2 -66.27 9.15 37.46
N GLY A 3 -65.16 9.57 36.84
CA GLY A 3 -64.00 8.78 36.44
C GLY A 3 -62.82 9.62 35.94
N ILE A 4 -61.71 8.91 35.81
CA ILE A 4 -60.49 9.31 35.14
C ILE A 4 -60.58 8.75 33.71
N PRO A 5 -60.25 9.55 32.67
CA PRO A 5 -59.60 8.98 31.50
C PRO A 5 -58.25 9.66 31.28
N ILE A 6 -57.21 9.01 31.81
CA ILE A 6 -55.87 9.06 31.25
C ILE A 6 -55.96 8.19 29.99
N THR A 7 -56.20 8.81 28.84
CA THR A 7 -56.13 8.13 27.55
C THR A 7 -55.06 8.79 26.71
N ALA A 8 -53.84 8.26 26.86
CA ALA A 8 -53.05 7.78 25.74
C ALA A 8 -52.60 8.77 24.64
N SER A 9 -52.16 9.99 25.00
CA SER A 9 -51.61 10.94 24.01
C SER A 9 -50.10 11.19 24.10
N VAL A 10 -49.34 10.43 24.89
CA VAL A 10 -47.88 10.66 25.06
C VAL A 10 -47.01 9.51 24.52
N LEU A 11 -47.59 8.41 24.03
CA LEU A 11 -46.84 7.20 23.65
C LEU A 11 -46.89 6.87 22.14
N LEU A 12 -47.11 7.86 21.26
CA LEU A 12 -47.17 7.61 19.81
C LEU A 12 -46.28 8.52 18.94
N PHE A 13 -45.33 9.25 19.53
CA PHE A 13 -44.39 10.08 18.75
C PHE A 13 -42.90 9.74 18.93
N CYS A 14 -42.57 8.73 19.75
CA CYS A 14 -41.18 8.25 19.88
C CYS A 14 -40.88 6.95 19.10
N SER A 15 -41.86 6.36 18.40
CA SER A 15 -41.67 5.09 17.68
C SER A 15 -41.28 5.26 16.20
N LEU A 16 -41.21 6.48 15.66
CA LEU A 16 -40.86 6.73 14.26
C LEU A 16 -39.40 7.17 14.03
N SER A 17 -38.59 7.35 15.08
CA SER A 17 -37.18 7.76 14.96
C SER A 17 -36.18 6.60 14.89
N VAL A 18 -36.65 5.34 14.82
CA VAL A 18 -35.80 4.16 14.64
C VAL A 18 -36.12 3.42 13.34
N ASN A 19 -36.40 4.16 12.27
CA ASN A 19 -36.05 3.64 10.94
C ASN A 19 -34.56 3.88 10.73
N VAL A 20 -33.82 2.99 11.41
CA VAL A 20 -32.60 2.34 10.94
C VAL A 20 -31.95 3.09 9.80
N CYS A 21 -30.91 3.84 10.15
CA CYS A 21 -29.86 4.22 9.22
C CYS A 21 -29.41 2.94 8.49
N TYR A 22 -29.96 2.71 7.30
CA TYR A 22 -29.55 1.65 6.35
C TYR A 22 -28.14 1.89 5.78
N GLY A 23 -27.35 2.76 6.43
CA GLY A 23 -26.09 3.28 5.90
C GLY A 23 -24.84 2.51 6.32
N GLN A 24 -24.83 1.75 7.42
CA GLN A 24 -23.55 1.32 8.00
C GLN A 24 -23.59 0.01 8.79
N ARG A 25 -24.10 -1.09 8.23
CA ARG A 25 -23.75 -2.44 8.71
C ARG A 25 -23.64 -3.41 7.56
N HIS A 26 -22.57 -3.28 6.80
CA HIS A 26 -21.73 -4.38 6.33
C HIS A 26 -20.66 -3.72 5.46
N ASN A 27 -19.69 -3.04 6.10
CA ASN A 27 -18.35 -3.00 5.55
C ASN A 27 -17.80 -4.43 5.63
N LYS A 28 -18.34 -5.35 4.81
CA LYS A 28 -17.49 -6.32 4.15
C LYS A 28 -16.63 -5.45 3.24
N ILE A 29 -15.58 -4.89 3.83
CA ILE A 29 -14.36 -4.62 3.08
C ILE A 29 -14.20 -5.90 2.27
N TYR A 30 -14.23 -5.76 0.95
CA TYR A 30 -13.85 -6.84 0.07
C TYR A 30 -12.40 -7.13 0.44
N GLU A 31 -12.18 -7.99 1.45
CA GLU A 31 -11.07 -8.92 1.43
C GLU A 31 -11.30 -9.63 0.12
N ALA A 32 -10.67 -9.10 -0.93
CA ALA A 32 -10.52 -9.82 -2.15
C ALA A 32 -9.82 -11.11 -1.72
N THR A 33 -10.60 -12.16 -1.56
CA THR A 33 -10.14 -13.53 -1.38
C THR A 33 -9.44 -13.87 -2.69
N PHE A 34 -8.20 -13.38 -2.79
CA PHE A 34 -7.30 -13.72 -3.86
C PHE A 34 -6.93 -15.17 -3.67
N ASP A 35 -6.90 -15.87 -4.79
CA ASP A 35 -6.46 -17.24 -4.93
C ASP A 35 -5.24 -17.49 -4.02
N SER A 36 -5.42 -18.38 -3.03
CA SER A 36 -4.44 -18.67 -1.97
C SER A 36 -3.10 -19.23 -2.51
N SER A 37 -2.99 -19.42 -3.83
CA SER A 37 -1.82 -19.89 -4.53
C SER A 37 -0.94 -18.76 -5.10
N LEU A 38 -0.86 -17.60 -4.43
CA LEU A 38 0.03 -16.50 -4.86
C LEU A 38 1.47 -16.99 -5.03
N LYS A 39 1.86 -17.22 -6.30
CA LYS A 39 3.20 -17.66 -6.67
C LYS A 39 4.18 -16.51 -6.44
N ALA A 40 5.42 -16.86 -6.09
CA ALA A 40 6.52 -15.91 -6.07
C ALA A 40 6.62 -15.23 -7.44
N HIS A 41 6.76 -13.91 -7.44
CA HIS A 41 6.86 -13.11 -8.66
C HIS A 41 8.32 -12.66 -8.84
N VAL A 42 8.90 -12.90 -10.02
CA VAL A 42 10.31 -12.65 -10.28
C VAL A 42 10.47 -11.65 -11.41
N LEU A 43 11.22 -10.58 -11.16
CA LEU A 43 11.74 -9.68 -12.20
C LEU A 43 13.20 -10.03 -12.46
N ILE A 44 13.64 -9.92 -13.72
CA ILE A 44 15.01 -10.23 -14.12
C ILE A 44 15.58 -9.03 -14.86
N ASP A 45 16.63 -8.43 -14.31
CA ASP A 45 17.41 -7.41 -15.00
C ASP A 45 18.24 -8.07 -16.11
N LYS A 46 17.99 -7.69 -17.36
CA LYS A 46 18.66 -8.29 -18.53
C LYS A 46 20.14 -7.95 -18.63
N ALA A 47 20.58 -6.83 -18.06
CA ALA A 47 21.97 -6.40 -18.13
C ALA A 47 22.85 -7.10 -17.09
N SER A 48 22.36 -7.17 -15.84
CA SER A 48 23.11 -7.77 -14.73
C SER A 48 22.76 -9.24 -14.46
N PHE A 49 21.69 -9.75 -15.08
CA PHE A 49 21.05 -11.03 -14.74
C PHE A 49 20.63 -11.16 -13.26
N THR A 50 20.53 -10.03 -12.56
CA THR A 50 20.04 -9.99 -11.17
C THR A 50 18.55 -10.31 -11.17
N LYS A 51 18.15 -11.23 -10.30
CA LYS A 51 16.76 -11.60 -10.06
C LYS A 51 16.24 -10.85 -8.84
N TYR A 52 15.07 -10.26 -8.98
CA TYR A 52 14.34 -9.65 -7.87
C TYR A 52 13.09 -10.47 -7.60
N VAL A 53 13.07 -11.14 -6.46
CA VAL A 53 12.03 -12.10 -6.09
C VAL A 53 11.13 -11.45 -5.04
N LEU A 54 9.87 -11.28 -5.39
CA LEU A 54 8.80 -11.00 -4.44
C LEU A 54 8.29 -12.33 -3.87
N ASP A 55 8.35 -12.45 -2.55
CA ASP A 55 7.93 -13.66 -1.85
C ASP A 55 6.42 -13.94 -1.99
N THR A 56 5.99 -15.13 -1.59
CA THR A 56 4.59 -15.57 -1.68
C THR A 56 3.66 -14.77 -0.75
N ALA A 57 4.18 -14.29 0.39
CA ALA A 57 3.48 -13.36 1.27
C ALA A 57 3.42 -11.93 0.69
N ARG A 58 4.19 -11.64 -0.37
CA ARG A 58 4.26 -10.36 -1.08
C ARG A 58 4.62 -9.19 -0.18
N VAL A 59 5.56 -9.40 0.74
CA VAL A 59 6.05 -8.39 1.70
C VAL A 59 7.56 -8.23 1.64
N TYR A 60 8.29 -9.28 1.26
CA TYR A 60 9.74 -9.23 1.08
C TYR A 60 10.13 -9.20 -0.39
N ILE A 61 11.10 -8.35 -0.70
CA ILE A 61 11.79 -8.36 -1.99
C ILE A 61 13.23 -8.79 -1.74
N THR A 62 13.69 -9.77 -2.49
CA THR A 62 15.07 -10.29 -2.41
C THR A 62 15.76 -10.09 -3.75
N ALA A 63 16.94 -9.47 -3.76
CA ALA A 63 17.81 -9.42 -4.92
C ALA A 63 18.83 -10.56 -4.84
N VAL A 64 18.98 -11.28 -5.94
CA VAL A 64 19.89 -12.41 -6.08
C VAL A 64 20.70 -12.22 -7.36
N ASP A 65 22.02 -12.30 -7.27
CA ASP A 65 22.88 -12.21 -8.45
C ASP A 65 22.79 -13.46 -9.36
N SER A 66 23.47 -13.42 -10.50
CA SER A 66 23.47 -14.53 -11.46
C SER A 66 24.05 -15.83 -10.91
N SER A 67 24.87 -15.76 -9.87
CA SER A 67 25.44 -16.93 -9.19
C SER A 67 24.52 -17.55 -8.13
N GLY A 68 23.38 -16.89 -7.84
CA GLY A 68 22.46 -17.32 -6.79
C GLY A 68 22.77 -16.72 -5.41
N ARG A 69 23.75 -15.83 -5.30
CA ARG A 69 24.07 -15.15 -4.03
C ARG A 69 23.11 -14.00 -3.78
N GLN A 70 22.56 -13.96 -2.57
CA GLN A 70 21.71 -12.85 -2.13
C GLN A 70 22.53 -11.56 -2.01
N LEU A 71 22.10 -10.52 -2.73
CA LEU A 71 22.68 -9.17 -2.65
C LEU A 71 22.06 -8.39 -1.49
N TRP A 72 20.72 -8.42 -1.42
CA TRP A 72 19.96 -7.79 -0.34
C TRP A 72 18.58 -8.42 -0.23
N LYS A 73 17.96 -8.24 0.95
CA LYS A 73 16.58 -8.59 1.22
C LYS A 73 15.96 -7.46 2.02
N THR A 74 14.78 -6.99 1.60
CA THR A 74 14.12 -5.83 2.23
C THR A 74 12.65 -6.12 2.46
N HIS A 75 12.13 -5.63 3.59
CA HIS A 75 10.70 -5.44 3.80
C HIS A 75 10.43 -3.94 3.67
N PRO A 76 9.97 -3.45 2.50
CA PRO A 76 9.95 -2.02 2.20
C PRO A 76 9.17 -1.18 3.25
N ARG A 77 8.05 -1.72 3.75
CA ARG A 77 7.21 -1.12 4.79
C ARG A 77 7.91 -1.03 6.15
N GLU A 78 8.44 -2.13 6.66
CA GLU A 78 9.07 -2.17 7.99
C GLU A 78 10.36 -1.36 8.02
N ALA A 79 11.17 -1.45 6.96
CA ALA A 79 12.42 -0.70 6.82
C ALA A 79 12.21 0.83 6.90
N ASN A 80 11.05 1.32 6.44
CA ASN A 80 10.69 2.73 6.47
C ASN A 80 9.72 3.11 7.59
N LYS A 81 9.39 2.18 8.50
CA LYS A 81 8.44 2.38 9.61
C LYS A 81 7.13 3.03 9.14
N LEU A 82 6.59 2.54 8.02
CA LEU A 82 5.37 3.12 7.47
C LEU A 82 4.18 2.85 8.39
N GLU A 83 3.45 3.90 8.71
CA GLU A 83 2.21 3.80 9.46
C GLU A 83 1.15 3.00 8.66
N PRO A 84 0.22 2.31 9.36
CA PRO A 84 -0.97 1.74 8.74
C PRO A 84 -1.75 2.80 7.94
N TYR A 85 -2.15 2.43 6.73
CA TYR A 85 -3.02 3.24 5.88
C TYR A 85 -4.05 2.32 5.26
N ARG A 86 -5.35 2.54 5.53
CA ARG A 86 -6.52 1.72 5.13
C ARG A 86 -6.53 0.26 5.61
N THR A 87 -5.37 -0.40 5.63
CA THR A 87 -5.15 -1.79 6.04
C THR A 87 -3.93 -1.85 6.97
N SER A 88 -4.02 -2.65 8.02
CA SER A 88 -2.94 -2.81 9.02
C SER A 88 -1.74 -3.60 8.48
N LYS A 89 -1.99 -4.55 7.57
CA LYS A 89 -0.99 -5.43 6.96
C LYS A 89 -1.10 -5.41 5.43
N PRO A 90 -0.68 -4.33 4.75
CA PRO A 90 -0.74 -4.28 3.31
C PRO A 90 0.32 -5.18 2.67
N ILE A 91 -0.03 -5.71 1.50
CA ILE A 91 0.85 -6.52 0.66
C ILE A 91 1.19 -5.77 -0.63
N ILE A 92 2.31 -6.10 -1.24
CA ILE A 92 2.76 -5.54 -2.52
C ILE A 92 1.86 -6.11 -3.63
N TRP A 93 0.94 -5.28 -4.11
CA TRP A 93 0.01 -5.59 -5.18
C TRP A 93 0.70 -5.59 -6.55
N ARG A 94 1.43 -4.52 -6.90
CA ARG A 94 2.22 -4.43 -8.15
C ARG A 94 3.71 -4.38 -7.86
N PHE A 95 4.47 -5.02 -8.73
CA PHE A 95 5.92 -5.19 -8.65
C PHE A 95 6.46 -5.29 -10.07
N TYR A 96 7.15 -4.25 -10.55
CA TYR A 96 7.65 -4.15 -11.93
C TYR A 96 8.84 -3.19 -12.02
N PHE A 97 9.59 -3.22 -13.13
CA PHE A 97 10.64 -2.23 -13.40
C PHE A 97 10.05 -0.96 -14.02
N ASP A 98 10.55 0.19 -13.59
CA ASP A 98 10.21 1.47 -14.19
C ASP A 98 11.38 2.45 -14.12
N ASN A 99 11.39 3.44 -15.01
CA ASN A 99 12.41 4.48 -15.00
C ASN A 99 11.99 5.59 -14.05
N PHE A 100 12.80 5.82 -13.02
CA PHE A 100 12.51 6.90 -12.08
C PHE A 100 12.76 8.26 -12.73
N SER A 101 11.66 8.99 -12.96
CA SER A 101 11.67 10.42 -13.23
C SER A 101 11.37 11.17 -11.93
N PRO A 102 12.35 11.87 -11.34
CA PRO A 102 12.09 12.66 -10.14
C PRO A 102 11.12 13.82 -10.38
N ASP A 103 10.94 14.20 -11.65
CA ASP A 103 10.10 15.32 -12.05
C ASP A 103 8.61 15.00 -11.87
N ASP A 104 8.26 13.71 -11.75
CA ASP A 104 6.88 13.24 -11.68
C ASP A 104 6.35 13.21 -10.23
N TYR A 105 7.23 13.14 -9.23
CA TYR A 105 6.83 12.82 -7.85
C TYR A 105 7.39 13.73 -6.76
N ILE A 106 8.43 14.52 -7.05
CA ILE A 106 9.08 15.36 -6.05
C ILE A 106 8.74 16.82 -6.30
N SER A 107 8.38 17.56 -5.23
CA SER A 107 8.19 19.01 -5.33
C SER A 107 9.45 19.71 -5.88
N LYS A 108 9.29 20.80 -6.64
CA LYS A 108 10.41 21.58 -7.20
C LYS A 108 11.48 21.95 -6.16
N LYS A 109 11.06 22.20 -4.91
CA LYS A 109 11.95 22.57 -3.79
C LYS A 109 12.82 21.39 -3.34
N GLU A 110 12.23 20.21 -3.19
CA GLU A 110 12.95 19.02 -2.74
C GLU A 110 13.82 18.42 -3.86
N LYS A 111 13.38 18.53 -5.12
CA LYS A 111 14.21 18.24 -6.30
C LYS A 111 15.51 19.04 -6.31
N ARG A 112 15.44 20.36 -6.08
CA ARG A 112 16.64 21.22 -6.02
C ARG A 112 17.61 20.80 -4.92
N LYS A 113 17.09 20.40 -3.74
CA LYS A 113 17.90 19.91 -2.62
C LYS A 113 18.59 18.58 -2.98
N LYS A 114 17.85 17.59 -3.48
CA LYS A 114 18.40 16.26 -3.77
C LYS A 114 19.35 16.25 -4.99
N LEU A 115 19.09 17.10 -5.99
CA LEU A 115 19.98 17.27 -7.16
C LEU A 115 21.29 17.96 -6.76
N LYS A 116 21.23 19.02 -5.94
CA LYS A 116 22.43 19.71 -5.44
C LYS A 116 23.31 18.80 -4.59
N ASN A 117 22.72 17.80 -3.96
CA ASN A 117 23.40 16.85 -3.09
C ASN A 117 23.90 15.59 -3.84
N GLY A 118 23.72 15.49 -5.17
CA GLY A 118 24.17 14.34 -5.97
C GLY A 118 23.41 13.02 -5.74
N THR A 119 22.38 13.04 -4.90
CA THR A 119 21.60 11.85 -4.50
C THR A 119 20.49 11.45 -5.47
N LEU A 120 20.27 12.21 -6.54
CA LEU A 120 19.13 12.04 -7.44
C LEU A 120 19.63 11.82 -8.87
N ASP A 121 19.81 10.55 -9.24
CA ASP A 121 20.21 10.18 -10.60
C ASP A 121 18.96 10.05 -11.48
N LYS A 122 18.87 10.88 -12.53
CA LYS A 122 17.70 10.89 -13.42
C LYS A 122 17.75 9.68 -14.35
N GLY A 123 16.60 9.04 -14.57
CA GLY A 123 16.48 7.96 -15.56
C GLY A 123 17.08 6.64 -15.10
N ARG A 124 17.39 6.50 -13.81
CA ARG A 124 17.74 5.20 -13.24
C ARG A 124 16.52 4.29 -13.18
N GLU A 125 16.68 3.04 -13.58
CA GLU A 125 15.64 2.02 -13.42
C GLU A 125 15.52 1.63 -11.94
N VAL A 126 14.29 1.57 -11.45
CA VAL A 126 13.94 1.18 -10.09
C VAL A 126 12.90 0.07 -10.11
N ILE A 127 12.65 -0.53 -8.96
CA ILE A 127 11.55 -1.49 -8.81
C ILE A 127 10.35 -0.74 -8.24
N TRP A 128 9.33 -0.54 -9.06
CA TRP A 128 8.11 0.11 -8.64
C TRP A 128 7.24 -0.83 -7.80
N ILE A 129 6.73 -0.32 -6.68
CA ILE A 129 5.81 -1.07 -5.84
C ILE A 129 4.52 -0.30 -5.57
N VAL A 130 3.41 -1.02 -5.67
CA VAL A 130 2.08 -0.53 -5.30
C VAL A 130 1.52 -1.48 -4.27
N TYR A 131 1.13 -0.96 -3.11
CA TYR A 131 0.47 -1.76 -2.09
C TYR A 131 -1.02 -1.88 -2.36
N ASN A 132 -1.64 -2.95 -1.86
CA ASN A 132 -3.09 -3.14 -1.93
C ASN A 132 -3.90 -2.14 -1.08
N ASN A 133 -3.24 -1.28 -0.31
CA ASN A 133 -3.86 -0.21 0.46
C ASN A 133 -3.71 1.18 -0.18
N SER A 134 -3.30 1.25 -1.44
CA SER A 134 -3.11 2.51 -2.18
C SER A 134 -1.90 3.35 -1.74
N GLN A 135 -0.96 2.78 -0.98
CA GLN A 135 0.38 3.35 -0.82
C GLN A 135 1.27 2.96 -2.02
N LEU A 136 2.11 3.89 -2.48
CA LEU A 136 2.99 3.73 -3.62
C LEU A 136 4.41 4.21 -3.34
N GLY A 137 5.38 3.53 -3.92
CA GLY A 137 6.78 3.95 -3.87
C GLY A 137 7.65 3.08 -4.77
N PHE A 138 8.95 3.19 -4.58
CA PHE A 138 9.92 2.39 -5.35
C PHE A 138 11.05 1.89 -4.47
N VAL A 139 11.70 0.83 -4.93
CA VAL A 139 12.90 0.23 -4.32
C VAL A 139 14.09 0.44 -5.26
N ASP A 140 15.20 0.92 -4.71
CA ASP A 140 16.46 1.01 -5.42
C ASP A 140 17.03 -0.39 -5.72
N LYS A 141 17.30 -0.68 -6.99
CA LYS A 141 17.81 -1.98 -7.45
C LYS A 141 19.15 -2.38 -6.82
N ARG A 142 20.00 -1.39 -6.51
CA ARG A 142 21.36 -1.60 -6.00
C ARG A 142 21.35 -1.77 -4.48
N THR A 143 20.60 -0.94 -3.77
CA THR A 143 20.66 -0.90 -2.30
C THR A 143 19.52 -1.63 -1.61
N GLY A 144 18.40 -1.86 -2.30
CA GLY A 144 17.17 -2.39 -1.68
C GLY A 144 16.45 -1.36 -0.81
N GLU A 145 16.86 -0.09 -0.86
CA GLU A 145 16.22 0.99 -0.10
C GLU A 145 14.87 1.36 -0.73
N PHE A 146 13.84 1.41 0.10
CA PHE A 146 12.50 1.84 -0.30
C PHE A 146 12.30 3.33 -0.07
N THR A 147 11.67 4.00 -1.03
CA THR A 147 11.19 5.39 -0.92
C THR A 147 9.69 5.42 -1.12
N LEU A 148 8.95 5.89 -0.11
CA LEU A 148 7.52 6.20 -0.24
C LEU A 148 7.36 7.46 -1.10
N LEU A 149 6.44 7.42 -2.06
CA LEU A 149 6.10 8.57 -2.88
C LEU A 149 4.79 9.21 -2.44
N PHE A 150 3.72 8.41 -2.35
CA PHE A 150 2.40 8.92 -2.01
C PHE A 150 1.47 7.84 -1.48
N GLN A 151 0.36 8.30 -0.91
CA GLN A 151 -0.78 7.51 -0.46
C GLN A 151 -2.06 8.17 -1.02
N LEU A 152 -2.88 7.42 -1.75
CA LEU A 152 -4.17 7.87 -2.30
C LEU A 152 -5.31 7.51 -1.37
#